data_AF-A0A3D5J9I6-F1
#
_entry.id   AF-A0A3D5J9I6-F1
#
_cell.length_a   1.000
_cell.length_b   1.000
_cell.length_c   1.000
_cell.angle_alpha   90.00
_cell.angle_beta   90.00
_cell.angle_gamma   90.00
#
_symmetry.space_group_name_H-M   'P 1'
#
loop_
_entity.id
_entity.type
_entity.pdbx_description
1 polymer ?
#
loop_
_entity_poly.entity_id
_entity_poly.type
_entity_poly.pdbx_seq_one_letter_code
_entity_poly.pdbx_strand_id
1 'polypeptide(L)'
;MFGIGLPELVIIVVIALIFIGPKQLPGVMRSVGKGLVEIKRATNDIRHTVQTEMDTIERDLEVKDIKKDFENNFGGVAHKFGSLKLSQMSTGDKLEAVANAFEKGQEDLAARRENVAVAEAKETESTATASTTDSTVSKTNGTATT
;
A
#
# COMPACT_ATOMS: atom_id res chain seq x y z
N MET A 1 0.25 -2.85 23.84
CA MET A 1 0.41 -1.85 24.93
C MET A 1 -0.37 -0.58 24.62
N PHE A 2 -1.69 -0.69 24.47
CA PHE A 2 -2.64 0.43 24.52
C PHE A 2 -3.99 -0.19 24.91
N GLY A 3 -4.16 -0.44 26.21
CA GLY A 3 -5.43 -0.91 26.76
C GLY A 3 -6.45 0.23 26.83
N ILE A 4 -6.71 0.89 25.70
CA ILE A 4 -7.73 1.94 25.61
C ILE A 4 -9.06 1.23 25.40
N GLY A 5 -9.80 1.05 26.48
CA GLY A 5 -11.17 0.60 26.44
C GLY A 5 -12.14 1.76 26.17
N LEU A 6 -13.42 1.41 26.10
CA LEU A 6 -14.49 2.41 26.07
C LEU A 6 -14.44 3.38 27.26
N PRO A 7 -14.14 2.97 28.51
CA PRO A 7 -14.06 3.89 29.64
C PRO A 7 -13.00 4.98 29.46
N GLU A 8 -11.80 4.61 29.02
CA GLU A 8 -10.69 5.54 28.79
C GLU A 8 -11.00 6.52 27.65
N LEU A 9 -11.63 6.03 26.56
CA LEU A 9 -12.09 6.87 25.44
C LEU A 9 -13.09 7.93 25.91
N VAL A 10 -14.07 7.56 26.74
CA VAL A 10 -15.08 8.49 27.25
C VAL A 10 -14.45 9.61 28.06
N ILE A 11 -13.44 9.31 28.89
CA ILE A 11 -12.70 10.33 29.66
C ILE A 11 -12.03 11.35 28.74
N ILE A 12 -11.38 10.90 27.66
CA ILE A 12 -10.71 11.78 26.70
C ILE A 12 -11.75 12.66 25.99
N VAL A 13 -12.89 12.07 25.60
CA VAL A 13 -13.99 12.83 24.98
C VAL A 13 -14.54 13.89 25.92
N VAL A 14 -14.74 13.59 27.21
CA VAL A 14 -15.21 14.59 28.18
C VAL A 14 -14.23 15.75 28.31
N ILE A 15 -12.93 15.48 28.39
CA ILE A 15 -11.90 16.54 28.43
C ILE A 15 -11.95 17.37 27.15
N ALA A 16 -12.00 16.74 25.98
CA ALA A 16 -12.11 17.43 24.70
C ALA A 16 -13.39 18.29 24.62
N LEU A 17 -14.51 17.81 25.14
CA LEU A 17 -15.78 18.53 25.21
C LEU A 17 -15.72 19.75 26.14
N ILE A 18 -14.91 19.73 27.20
CA ILE A 18 -14.72 20.91 28.06
C ILE A 18 -13.93 21.99 27.33
N PHE A 19 -12.86 21.61 26.63
CA PHE A 19 -12.01 22.56 25.92
C PHE A 19 -12.67 23.14 24.66
N ILE A 20 -13.29 22.29 23.83
CA ILE A 20 -13.91 22.70 22.57
C ILE A 20 -15.38 23.12 22.79
N GLY A 21 -16.06 22.52 23.74
CA GLY A 21 -17.51 22.67 23.96
C GLY A 21 -18.34 21.61 23.23
N PRO A 22 -19.37 21.02 23.86
CA PRO A 22 -20.20 19.97 23.25
C PRO A 22 -21.01 20.43 22.05
N LYS A 23 -21.31 21.73 21.97
CA LYS A 23 -22.02 22.33 20.84
C LYS A 23 -21.11 22.52 19.61
N GLN A 24 -19.80 22.68 19.83
CA GLN A 24 -18.83 22.98 18.77
C GLN A 24 -18.23 21.71 18.16
N LEU A 25 -18.05 20.64 18.95
CA LEU A 25 -17.55 19.34 18.48
C LEU A 25 -18.30 18.82 17.23
N PRO A 26 -19.65 18.80 17.17
CA PRO A 26 -20.35 18.36 15.96
C PRO A 26 -20.16 19.32 14.79
N GLY A 27 -19.87 20.60 15.02
CA GLY A 27 -19.48 21.56 13.97
C GLY A 27 -18.09 21.26 13.40
N VAL A 28 -17.12 21.00 14.27
CA VAL A 28 -15.73 20.63 13.90
C VAL A 28 -15.73 19.30 13.14
N MET A 29 -16.41 18.27 13.65
CA MET A 29 -16.55 16.98 12.97
C MET A 29 -17.23 17.12 11.61
N ARG A 30 -18.27 17.96 11.47
CA ARG A 30 -18.90 18.22 10.17
C ARG A 30 -17.94 18.89 9.19
N SER A 31 -17.10 19.79 9.66
CA SER A 31 -16.14 20.52 8.81
C SER A 31 -15.01 19.60 8.34
N VAL A 32 -14.42 18.84 9.26
CA VAL A 32 -13.43 17.80 8.96
C VAL A 32 -14.05 16.72 8.06
N GLY A 33 -15.28 16.29 8.36
CA GLY A 33 -16.01 15.30 7.59
C GLY A 33 -16.28 15.74 6.15
N LYS A 34 -16.63 17.01 5.92
CA LYS A 34 -16.77 17.58 4.57
C LYS A 34 -15.46 17.51 3.79
N GLY A 35 -14.33 17.88 4.42
CA GLY A 35 -13.01 17.76 3.80
C GLY A 35 -12.64 16.32 3.44
N LEU A 36 -12.91 15.36 4.32
CA LEU A 36 -12.70 13.94 4.04
C LEU A 36 -13.58 13.44 2.87
N VAL A 37 -14.83 13.93 2.77
CA VAL A 37 -15.73 13.59 1.66
C VAL A 37 -15.21 14.16 0.34
N GLU A 38 -14.71 15.39 0.34
CA GLU A 38 -14.08 16.00 -0.83
C GLU A 38 -12.82 15.26 -1.26
N ILE A 39 -11.95 14.91 -0.30
CA ILE A 39 -10.76 14.07 -0.56
C ILE A 39 -11.18 12.71 -1.13
N LYS A 40 -12.22 12.08 -0.58
CA LYS A 40 -12.75 10.80 -1.09
C LYS A 40 -13.26 10.93 -2.52
N ARG A 41 -13.94 12.03 -2.86
CA ARG A 41 -14.41 12.31 -4.23
C ARG A 41 -13.24 12.51 -5.18
N ALA A 42 -12.30 13.38 -4.84
CA ALA A 42 -11.09 13.62 -5.64
C ALA A 42 -10.29 12.32 -5.86
N THR A 43 -10.14 11.50 -4.81
CA THR A 43 -9.49 10.18 -4.91
C THR A 43 -10.26 9.24 -5.84
N ASN A 44 -11.59 9.29 -5.83
CA ASN A 44 -12.42 8.45 -6.70
C ASN A 44 -12.35 8.89 -8.16
N ASP A 45 -12.28 10.21 -8.42
CA ASP A 45 -12.12 10.76 -9.77
C ASP A 45 -10.73 10.43 -10.34
N ILE A 46 -9.69 10.51 -9.51
CA ILE A 46 -8.34 10.04 -9.87
C ILE A 46 -8.35 8.54 -10.17
N ARG A 47 -8.97 7.73 -9.31
CA ARG A 47 -9.14 6.28 -9.58
C ARG A 47 -9.87 6.02 -10.89
N HIS A 48 -10.94 6.76 -11.18
CA HIS A 48 -11.69 6.59 -12.42
C HIS A 48 -10.87 7.00 -13.64
N THR A 49 -10.11 8.08 -13.55
CA THR A 49 -9.24 8.56 -14.63
C THR A 49 -8.12 7.56 -14.88
N VAL A 50 -7.44 7.12 -13.82
CA VAL A 50 -6.40 6.09 -13.89
C VAL A 50 -6.97 4.78 -14.41
N GLN A 51 -8.15 4.34 -13.98
CA GLN A 51 -8.79 3.13 -14.50
C GLN A 51 -9.15 3.28 -15.99
N THR A 52 -9.62 4.46 -16.42
CA THR A 52 -9.99 4.71 -17.82
C THR A 52 -8.75 4.77 -18.72
N GLU A 53 -7.66 5.38 -18.23
CA GLU A 53 -6.36 5.38 -18.89
C GLU A 53 -5.75 3.98 -18.89
N MET A 54 -5.83 3.24 -17.78
CA MET A 54 -5.35 1.87 -17.68
C MET A 54 -6.14 0.95 -18.61
N ASP A 55 -7.47 1.09 -18.73
CA ASP A 55 -8.32 0.36 -19.68
C ASP A 55 -8.00 0.72 -21.14
N THR A 56 -7.55 1.94 -21.39
CA THR A 56 -7.11 2.39 -22.73
C THR A 56 -5.71 1.86 -23.06
N ILE A 57 -4.80 1.84 -22.08
CA ILE A 57 -3.46 1.23 -22.19
C ILE A 57 -3.57 -0.31 -22.24
N GLU A 58 -4.55 -0.92 -21.55
CA GLU A 58 -4.87 -2.36 -21.57
C GLU A 58 -5.34 -2.83 -22.94
N ARG A 59 -5.98 -1.96 -23.73
CA ARG A 59 -6.34 -2.28 -25.12
C ARG A 59 -5.14 -2.26 -26.07
N ASP A 60 -4.07 -1.59 -25.69
CA ASP A 60 -2.96 -1.32 -26.59
C ASP A 60 -1.73 -2.21 -26.39
N LEU A 61 -1.62 -3.09 -25.37
CA LEU A 61 -0.80 -4.34 -25.37
C LEU A 61 -0.85 -5.07 -23.99
N GLU A 62 -1.19 -6.36 -23.98
CA GLU A 62 -0.68 -7.40 -23.04
C GLU A 62 -1.21 -7.54 -21.59
N VAL A 63 -2.09 -6.69 -21.04
CA VAL A 63 -2.52 -6.89 -19.63
C VAL A 63 -3.74 -7.82 -19.48
N LYS A 64 -4.54 -7.99 -20.54
CA LYS A 64 -5.70 -8.89 -20.56
C LYS A 64 -5.31 -10.38 -20.55
N ASP A 65 -4.19 -10.73 -21.17
CA ASP A 65 -3.66 -12.10 -21.16
C ASP A 65 -3.06 -12.42 -19.78
N ILE A 66 -2.36 -11.47 -19.16
CA ILE A 66 -1.82 -11.63 -17.79
C ILE A 66 -2.93 -11.84 -16.76
N LYS A 67 -4.03 -11.06 -16.82
CA LYS A 67 -5.18 -11.26 -15.93
C LYS A 67 -5.88 -12.60 -16.18
N LYS A 68 -6.01 -13.01 -17.44
CA LYS A 68 -6.65 -14.28 -17.82
C LYS A 68 -5.82 -15.48 -17.38
N ASP A 69 -4.50 -15.41 -17.52
CA ASP A 69 -3.58 -16.45 -17.04
C ASP A 69 -3.55 -16.52 -15.52
N PHE A 70 -3.57 -15.37 -14.82
CA PHE A 70 -3.66 -15.34 -13.36
C PHE A 70 -4.98 -15.94 -12.86
N GLU A 71 -6.11 -15.61 -13.48
CA GLU A 71 -7.43 -16.11 -13.06
C GLU A 71 -7.62 -17.59 -13.39
N ASN A 72 -7.12 -18.06 -14.54
CA ASN A 72 -7.16 -19.48 -14.90
C ASN A 72 -6.26 -20.35 -13.99
N ASN A 73 -5.11 -19.84 -13.56
CA ASN A 73 -4.20 -20.56 -12.66
C ASN A 73 -4.60 -20.44 -11.17
N PHE A 74 -5.15 -19.30 -10.74
CA PHE A 74 -5.53 -19.06 -9.35
C PHE A 74 -6.96 -19.52 -9.02
N GLY A 75 -7.89 -19.35 -9.97
CA GLY A 75 -9.28 -19.81 -9.84
C GLY A 75 -9.39 -21.33 -9.64
N GLY A 76 -8.47 -22.09 -10.26
CA GLY A 76 -8.35 -23.54 -10.05
C GLY A 76 -7.94 -23.92 -8.62
N VAL A 77 -7.14 -23.09 -7.94
CA VAL A 77 -6.72 -23.28 -6.55
C VAL A 77 -7.86 -22.91 -5.60
N ALA A 78 -8.50 -21.76 -5.80
CA ALA A 78 -9.62 -21.32 -4.98
C ALA A 78 -10.82 -22.29 -5.05
N HIS A 79 -11.13 -22.81 -6.25
CA HIS A 79 -12.24 -23.76 -6.45
C HIS A 79 -11.96 -25.13 -5.80
N LYS A 80 -10.68 -25.56 -5.75
CA LYS A 80 -10.25 -26.79 -5.04
C LYS A 80 -10.19 -26.62 -3.52
N PHE A 81 -9.84 -25.43 -3.01
CA PHE A 81 -9.73 -25.18 -1.58
C PHE A 81 -11.06 -24.82 -0.93
N GLY A 82 -11.91 -24.03 -1.59
CA GLY A 82 -13.12 -23.46 -1.01
C GLY A 82 -14.31 -24.42 -0.95
N SER A 83 -14.49 -25.27 -1.97
CA SER A 83 -15.74 -26.04 -2.11
C SER A 83 -15.69 -27.43 -1.47
N LEU A 84 -14.52 -28.06 -1.35
CA LEU A 84 -14.43 -29.46 -0.90
C LEU A 84 -13.91 -29.65 0.53
N LYS A 85 -13.29 -28.65 1.16
CA LYS A 85 -12.70 -28.81 2.50
C LYS A 85 -13.33 -27.94 3.59
N LEU A 86 -14.01 -26.85 3.20
CA LEU A 86 -14.53 -25.86 4.14
C LEU A 86 -15.97 -26.15 4.61
N SER A 87 -16.76 -26.93 3.86
CA SER A 87 -18.14 -27.23 4.24
C SER A 87 -18.28 -28.31 5.31
N GLN A 88 -17.21 -29.07 5.59
CA GLN A 88 -17.22 -30.15 6.58
C GLN A 88 -16.43 -29.89 7.87
N MET A 89 -15.62 -28.83 7.94
CA MET A 89 -14.85 -28.51 9.15
C MET A 89 -15.62 -27.56 10.07
N SER A 90 -15.56 -27.81 11.38
CA SER A 90 -16.05 -26.87 12.40
C SER A 90 -15.21 -25.58 12.37
N THR A 91 -15.78 -24.45 12.76
CA THR A 91 -15.13 -23.12 12.74
C THR A 91 -13.79 -23.11 13.48
N GLY A 92 -13.62 -23.95 14.51
CA GLY A 92 -12.35 -24.13 15.22
C GLY A 92 -11.25 -24.70 14.32
N ASP A 93 -11.53 -25.78 13.60
CA ASP A 93 -10.55 -26.46 12.75
C ASP A 93 -10.21 -25.64 11.49
N LYS A 94 -11.13 -24.77 11.03
CA LYS A 94 -10.86 -23.81 9.94
C LYS A 94 -9.83 -22.76 10.35
N LEU A 95 -9.95 -22.24 11.57
CA LEU A 95 -8.96 -21.30 12.11
C LEU A 95 -7.60 -21.98 12.25
N GLU A 96 -7.57 -23.25 12.66
CA GLU A 96 -6.35 -24.03 12.80
C GLU A 96 -5.70 -24.37 11.45
N ALA A 97 -6.50 -24.69 10.43
CA ALA A 97 -6.00 -24.93 9.08
C ALA A 97 -5.44 -23.64 8.44
N VAL A 98 -6.07 -22.49 8.71
CA VAL A 98 -5.58 -21.17 8.26
C VAL A 98 -4.32 -20.77 9.02
N ALA A 99 -4.25 -21.01 10.34
CA ALA A 99 -3.06 -20.76 11.15
C ALA A 99 -1.88 -21.62 10.68
N ASN A 100 -2.08 -22.92 10.50
CA ASN A 100 -1.05 -23.84 10.00
C ASN A 100 -0.60 -23.54 8.57
N ALA A 101 -1.49 -23.03 7.70
CA ALA A 101 -1.12 -22.60 6.35
C ALA A 101 -0.31 -21.28 6.37
N PHE A 102 -0.59 -20.39 7.32
CA PHE A 102 0.16 -19.15 7.51
C PHE A 102 1.55 -19.41 8.13
N GLU A 103 1.64 -20.35 9.06
CA GLU A 103 2.88 -20.77 9.70
C GLU A 103 3.79 -21.51 8.69
N LYS A 104 3.25 -22.43 7.88
CA LYS A 104 3.99 -23.05 6.77
C LYS A 104 4.37 -22.06 5.66
N GLY A 105 3.50 -21.09 5.36
CA GLY A 105 3.83 -20.02 4.41
C GLY A 105 4.99 -19.16 4.90
N GLN A 106 5.13 -18.95 6.20
CA GLN A 106 6.29 -18.27 6.78
C GLN A 106 7.57 -19.11 6.74
N GLU A 107 7.49 -20.42 6.96
CA GLU A 107 8.65 -21.32 6.79
C GLU A 107 9.14 -21.37 5.33
N ASP A 108 8.24 -21.41 4.34
CA ASP A 108 8.60 -21.37 2.92
C ASP A 108 9.19 -20.00 2.50
N LEU A 109 8.76 -18.90 3.12
CA LEU A 109 9.40 -17.59 2.93
C LEU A 109 10.77 -17.47 3.60
N ALA A 110 11.00 -18.19 4.71
CA ALA A 110 12.29 -18.25 5.39
C ALA A 110 13.30 -19.11 4.62
N ALA A 111 12.89 -20.24 4.05
CA ALA A 111 13.74 -21.07 3.18
C ALA A 111 14.09 -20.37 1.85
N ARG A 112 13.20 -19.51 1.34
CA ARG A 112 13.47 -18.72 0.13
C ARG A 112 14.46 -17.57 0.34
N ARG A 113 14.84 -17.26 1.59
CA ARG A 113 15.94 -16.31 1.90
C ARG A 113 17.33 -16.88 1.66
N GLU A 114 17.50 -18.18 1.40
CA GLU A 114 18.80 -18.72 0.98
C GLU A 114 19.12 -18.39 -0.49
N ASN A 115 18.10 -18.21 -1.33
CA ASN A 115 18.29 -18.05 -2.79
C ASN A 115 18.21 -16.59 -3.29
N VAL A 116 17.92 -15.62 -2.41
CA VAL A 116 17.94 -14.18 -2.77
C VAL A 116 19.26 -13.51 -2.33
N ALA A 117 20.05 -14.15 -1.46
CA ALA A 117 21.33 -13.61 -0.99
C ALA A 117 22.51 -13.77 -1.98
N VAL A 118 22.35 -14.47 -3.11
CA VAL A 118 23.45 -14.69 -4.08
C VAL A 118 23.40 -13.74 -5.29
N ALA A 119 22.37 -12.89 -5.42
CA ALA A 119 22.26 -11.94 -6.52
C ALA A 119 22.70 -10.50 -6.18
N GLU A 120 22.94 -10.18 -4.89
CA GLU A 120 23.27 -8.82 -4.43
C GLU A 120 24.76 -8.59 -4.08
N ALA A 121 25.65 -9.52 -4.45
CA ALA A 121 27.08 -9.40 -4.22
C ALA A 121 27.90 -9.50 -5.52
N LYS A 122 27.59 -8.67 -6.54
CA LYS A 122 28.51 -8.53 -7.68
C LYS A 122 28.42 -7.25 -8.52
N GLU A 123 28.19 -6.07 -7.94
CA GLU A 123 28.52 -4.82 -8.66
C GLU A 123 28.75 -3.61 -7.74
N THR A 124 29.63 -3.77 -6.76
CA THR A 124 30.37 -2.63 -6.17
C THR A 124 31.81 -3.07 -5.98
N GLU A 125 32.66 -2.76 -6.97
CA GLU A 125 34.07 -2.33 -6.84
C GLU A 125 34.85 -2.54 -8.15
N SER A 126 34.61 -1.66 -9.12
CA SER A 126 35.61 -1.14 -10.07
C SER A 126 34.88 0.01 -10.77
N THR A 127 35.13 1.28 -10.49
CA THR A 127 36.41 1.96 -10.53
C THR A 127 36.32 3.22 -9.67
N ALA A 128 37.08 3.28 -8.59
CA ALA A 128 37.45 4.54 -7.98
C ALA A 128 38.64 5.13 -8.75
N THR A 129 38.70 6.47 -8.77
CA THR A 129 39.88 7.35 -8.94
C THR A 129 40.09 8.01 -10.31
N ALA A 130 40.29 9.34 -10.25
CA ALA A 130 40.64 10.33 -11.28
C ALA A 130 39.43 10.92 -12.04
N SER A 131 38.98 12.15 -11.81
CA SER A 131 39.76 13.40 -11.83
C SER A 131 38.82 14.56 -11.45
N THR A 132 39.13 15.30 -10.39
CA THR A 132 39.55 16.73 -10.46
C THR A 132 38.94 17.52 -11.61
N THR A 133 38.01 18.42 -11.30
CA THR A 133 37.79 19.66 -12.05
C THR A 133 37.53 20.79 -11.07
N ASP A 134 38.65 21.35 -10.58
CA ASP A 134 38.76 22.76 -10.30
C ASP A 134 38.75 23.54 -11.64
N SER A 135 38.50 24.85 -11.54
CA SER A 135 38.57 25.89 -12.58
C SER A 135 37.30 26.07 -13.44
N THR A 136 36.50 27.10 -13.17
CA THR A 136 36.73 28.51 -13.56
C THR A 136 36.60 28.71 -15.07
N VAL A 137 35.70 29.64 -15.47
CA VAL A 137 35.58 30.43 -16.71
C VAL A 137 34.09 30.48 -17.11
N SER A 138 33.34 31.53 -16.79
CA SER A 138 33.38 32.89 -17.36
C SER A 138 32.77 32.98 -18.77
N LYS A 139 31.54 33.50 -18.84
CA LYS A 139 30.98 34.39 -19.87
C LYS A 139 29.53 34.73 -19.45
N THR A 140 29.22 35.88 -18.86
CA THR A 140 29.08 37.23 -19.47
C THR A 140 28.21 37.24 -20.73
N ASN A 141 27.01 37.84 -20.59
CA ASN A 141 26.36 38.86 -21.44
C ASN A 141 24.88 38.92 -21.00
N GLY A 142 24.42 39.95 -20.28
CA GLY A 142 24.05 41.28 -20.83
C GLY A 142 22.59 41.21 -21.27
N THR A 143 21.63 41.89 -20.61
CA THR A 143 21.03 43.19 -21.01
C THR A 143 19.88 43.43 -19.99
N ALA A 144 19.92 44.35 -19.02
CA ALA A 144 19.82 45.81 -19.07
C ALA A 144 18.55 46.37 -19.75
N THR A 145 17.67 46.99 -18.94
CA THR A 145 16.80 48.15 -19.29
C THR A 145 15.58 47.85 -20.18
N THR A 146 14.34 48.10 -19.77
CA THR A 146 13.71 49.43 -19.53
C THR A 146 12.42 49.25 -18.74
#